data_AF-A0A2H6N3H2-F1
#
_entry.id   AF-A0A2H6N3H2-F1
#
_cell.length_a   1.000
_cell.length_b   1.000
_cell.length_c   1.000
_cell.angle_alpha   90.00
_cell.angle_beta   90.00
_cell.angle_gamma   90.00
#
_symmetry.space_group_name_H-M   'P 1'
#
loop_
_entity.id
_entity.type
_entity.pdbx_description
1 polymer ?
#
loop_
_entity_poly.entity_id
_entity_poly.type
_entity_poly.pdbx_seq_one_letter_code
_entity_poly.pdbx_strand_id
1 'polypeptide(L)'
;NRYCTSALRQFLPLLEKHQGKEAEEDHQAELQRQLGDYRVSGFPIHLPFSDVASIVEAAYSTGVHKTEIPNTEFALAVYVHAYPKQILSVWIYVASLVCNR
;
A
#
# COMPACT_ATOMS: atom_id res chain seq x y z
N ASN A 1 -0.30 -3.56 -12.95
CA ASN A 1 1.06 -4.08 -12.65
C ASN A 1 1.04 -5.31 -11.72
N ARG A 2 1.26 -6.54 -12.22
CA ARG A 2 1.15 -7.78 -11.39
C ARG A 2 2.30 -7.93 -10.39
N TYR A 3 3.50 -7.48 -10.76
CA TYR A 3 4.70 -7.63 -9.94
C TYR A 3 4.68 -6.68 -8.73
N CYS A 4 4.34 -5.40 -8.95
CA CYS A 4 4.15 -4.43 -7.85
C CYS A 4 3.10 -4.88 -6.84
N THR A 5 1.93 -5.34 -7.31
CA THR A 5 0.88 -5.84 -6.41
C THR A 5 1.35 -7.03 -5.57
N SER A 6 2.19 -7.91 -6.13
CA SER A 6 2.73 -9.05 -5.39
C SER A 6 3.72 -8.62 -4.30
N ALA A 7 4.63 -7.70 -4.62
CA ALA A 7 5.58 -7.14 -3.66
C ALA A 7 4.87 -6.45 -2.50
N LEU A 8 3.90 -5.59 -2.81
CA LEU A 8 3.09 -4.92 -1.79
C LEU A 8 2.33 -5.90 -0.90
N ARG A 9 1.75 -6.98 -1.45
CA ARG A 9 1.04 -8.01 -0.66
C ARG A 9 1.95 -8.75 0.32
N GLN A 10 3.19 -9.02 -0.04
CA GLN A 10 4.15 -9.66 0.85
C GLN A 10 4.60 -8.74 1.98
N PHE A 11 4.55 -7.42 1.74
CA PHE A 11 4.98 -6.42 2.67
C PHE A 11 3.96 -6.11 3.78
N LEU A 12 2.66 -6.02 3.46
CA LEU A 12 1.65 -5.62 4.45
C LEU A 12 1.61 -6.47 5.74
N PRO A 13 1.83 -7.80 5.72
CA PRO A 13 1.95 -8.58 6.95
C PRO A 13 3.13 -8.18 7.83
N LEU A 14 4.23 -7.70 7.23
CA LEU A 14 5.40 -7.23 7.96
C LEU A 14 5.09 -5.92 8.69
N LEU A 15 4.29 -5.03 8.09
CA LEU A 15 3.83 -3.80 8.75
C LEU A 15 3.04 -4.09 10.01
N GLU A 16 2.11 -5.04 9.95
CA GLU A 16 1.32 -5.45 11.11
C GLU A 16 2.22 -5.97 12.23
N LYS A 17 3.21 -6.80 11.90
CA LYS A 17 4.15 -7.35 12.88
C LYS A 17 4.96 -6.26 13.59
N HIS A 18 5.39 -5.23 12.87
CA HIS A 18 6.21 -4.14 13.40
C HIS A 18 5.40 -2.90 13.82
N GLN A 19 4.06 -2.97 13.83
CA GLN A 19 3.15 -1.87 14.16
C GLN A 19 3.46 -0.57 13.39
N GLY A 20 3.91 -0.69 12.13
CA GLY A 20 4.27 0.44 11.27
C GLY A 20 5.55 1.22 11.66
N LYS A 21 6.27 0.87 12.74
CA LYS A 21 7.33 1.73 13.30
C LYS A 21 8.72 1.65 12.66
N GLU A 22 9.03 0.60 11.90
CA GLU A 22 10.39 0.37 11.35
C GLU A 22 10.40 0.09 9.85
N ALA A 23 9.28 0.33 9.17
CA ALA A 23 9.05 -0.26 7.86
C ALA A 23 8.73 0.76 6.77
N GLU A 24 8.92 2.07 6.95
CA GLU A 24 8.62 3.03 5.87
C GLU A 24 9.84 3.35 4.99
N GLU A 25 10.98 3.72 5.58
CA GLU A 25 12.20 4.08 4.83
C GLU A 25 12.88 2.85 4.19
N ASP A 26 13.11 1.79 4.99
CA ASP A 26 13.67 0.51 4.49
C ASP A 26 12.78 -0.11 3.40
N HIS A 27 11.48 0.13 3.46
CA HIS A 27 10.51 -0.41 2.53
C HIS A 27 10.50 0.30 1.18
N GLN A 28 10.56 1.64 1.16
CA GLN A 28 10.64 2.35 -0.11
C GLN A 28 11.91 1.93 -0.88
N ALA A 29 13.03 1.74 -0.17
CA ALA A 29 14.26 1.22 -0.75
C ALA A 29 14.10 -0.23 -1.27
N GLU A 30 13.49 -1.14 -0.50
CA GLU A 30 13.27 -2.52 -0.91
C GLU A 30 12.28 -2.65 -2.08
N LEU A 31 11.19 -1.88 -2.08
CA LEU A 31 10.28 -1.79 -3.23
C LEU A 31 11.00 -1.22 -4.44
N GLN A 32 11.76 -0.15 -4.31
CA GLN A 32 12.50 0.42 -5.44
C GLN A 32 13.51 -0.59 -5.99
N ARG A 33 14.15 -1.38 -5.12
CA ARG A 33 15.06 -2.47 -5.52
C ARG A 33 14.35 -3.58 -6.30
N GLN A 34 13.16 -3.99 -5.86
CA GLN A 34 12.39 -5.03 -6.53
C GLN A 34 11.78 -4.52 -7.85
N LEU A 35 11.28 -3.30 -7.88
CA LEU A 35 10.50 -2.73 -8.98
C LEU A 35 11.36 -2.04 -10.05
N GLY A 36 12.64 -1.85 -9.80
CA GLY A 36 13.64 -1.41 -10.77
C GLY A 36 13.30 -0.04 -11.37
N ASP A 37 12.92 -0.04 -12.66
CA ASP A 37 12.65 1.16 -13.45
C ASP A 37 11.34 1.88 -13.09
N TYR A 38 10.52 1.32 -12.20
CA TYR A 38 9.30 1.99 -11.74
C TYR A 38 9.61 2.88 -10.53
N ARG A 39 9.29 4.16 -10.63
CA ARG A 39 9.19 5.04 -9.46
C ARG A 39 7.83 4.81 -8.81
N VAL A 40 7.86 4.36 -7.56
CA VAL A 40 6.65 4.10 -6.77
C VAL A 40 6.37 5.28 -5.86
N SER A 41 5.11 5.69 -5.78
CA SER A 41 4.67 6.75 -4.87
C SER A 41 3.33 6.39 -4.24
N GLY A 42 3.28 6.42 -2.91
CA GLY A 42 2.14 6.00 -2.11
C GLY A 42 2.58 5.73 -0.67
N PHE A 43 1.63 5.37 0.17
CA PHE A 43 1.89 5.02 1.56
C PHE A 43 0.88 3.97 2.05
N PRO A 44 1.27 3.12 3.02
CA PRO A 44 0.34 2.20 3.63
C PRO A 44 -0.66 2.96 4.51
N ILE A 45 -1.91 2.52 4.47
CA ILE A 45 -2.99 2.98 5.34
C ILE A 45 -3.33 1.84 6.30
N HIS A 46 -3.42 2.16 7.58
CA HIS A 46 -3.82 1.23 8.62
C HIS A 46 -5.09 1.72 9.30
N LEU A 47 -6.13 0.90 9.30
CA LEU A 47 -7.38 1.20 10.00
C LEU A 47 -8.09 -0.09 10.46
N PRO A 48 -8.89 -0.03 11.54
CA PRO A 48 -9.80 -1.11 11.86
C PRO A 48 -10.92 -1.21 10.81
N PHE A 49 -11.33 -2.42 10.46
CA PHE A 49 -12.48 -2.64 9.59
C PHE A 49 -13.76 -2.19 10.27
N SER A 50 -14.58 -1.44 9.53
CA SER A 50 -15.96 -1.10 9.91
C SER A 50 -16.89 -1.46 8.75
N ASP A 51 -16.61 -0.88 7.59
CA ASP A 51 -17.30 -1.15 6.33
C ASP A 51 -16.38 -0.82 5.15
N VAL A 52 -16.79 -1.22 3.95
CA VAL A 52 -16.00 -1.02 2.72
C VAL A 52 -15.98 0.46 2.29
N ALA A 53 -17.05 1.22 2.53
CA ALA A 53 -17.10 2.63 2.12
C ALA A 53 -16.09 3.46 2.91
N SER A 54 -15.96 3.24 4.22
CA SER A 54 -14.94 3.86 5.07
C SER A 54 -13.51 3.59 4.58
N ILE A 55 -13.24 2.37 4.13
CA ILE A 55 -11.96 1.98 3.52
C ILE A 55 -11.72 2.75 2.23
N VAL A 56 -12.73 2.80 1.36
CA VAL A 56 -12.64 3.48 0.06
C VAL A 56 -12.40 4.97 0.28
N GLU A 57 -13.14 5.60 1.20
CA GLU A 57 -12.98 7.01 1.55
C GLU A 57 -11.58 7.32 2.08
N ALA A 58 -11.04 6.48 2.97
CA ALA A 58 -9.66 6.61 3.45
C ALA A 58 -8.65 6.53 2.29
N ALA A 59 -8.83 5.60 1.35
CA ALA A 59 -7.99 5.48 0.16
C ALA A 59 -8.08 6.71 -0.76
N TYR A 60 -9.28 7.25 -1.00
CA TYR A 60 -9.46 8.49 -1.77
C TYR A 60 -8.83 9.69 -1.08
N SER A 61 -8.91 9.77 0.25
CA SER A 61 -8.36 10.88 1.04
C SER A 61 -6.84 10.99 0.92
N THR A 62 -6.14 9.91 0.55
CA THR A 62 -4.69 9.94 0.29
C THR A 62 -4.29 10.75 -0.94
N GLY A 63 -5.22 10.97 -1.87
CA GLY A 63 -4.93 11.69 -3.12
C GLY A 63 -4.01 10.97 -4.10
N VAL A 64 -3.60 9.72 -3.86
CA VAL A 64 -2.68 8.96 -4.76
C VAL A 64 -3.23 8.88 -6.19
N HIS A 65 -4.55 8.86 -6.35
CA HIS A 65 -5.23 8.84 -7.64
C HIS A 65 -5.15 10.16 -8.43
N LYS A 66 -4.76 11.29 -7.80
CA LYS A 66 -4.73 12.63 -8.41
C LYS A 66 -3.40 12.95 -9.11
N THR A 67 -2.82 11.95 -9.78
CA THR A 67 -1.56 12.13 -10.52
C THR A 67 -1.79 12.90 -11.82
N GLU A 68 -0.94 13.89 -12.10
CA GLU A 68 -0.92 14.62 -13.37
C GLU A 68 0.06 14.01 -14.38
N ILE A 69 0.78 12.95 -13.98
CA ILE A 69 1.82 12.31 -14.80
C ILE A 69 1.15 11.34 -15.80
N PRO A 70 1.37 11.52 -17.12
CA PRO A 70 0.79 10.65 -18.13
C PRO A 70 1.32 9.22 -18.00
N ASN A 71 0.50 8.23 -18.36
CA ASN A 71 0.83 6.80 -18.27
C ASN A 71 1.17 6.29 -16.86
N THR A 72 0.69 6.98 -15.82
CA THR A 72 0.79 6.46 -14.44
C THR A 72 -0.04 5.18 -14.32
N GLU A 73 0.60 4.09 -13.89
CA GLU A 73 -0.10 2.87 -13.49
C GLU A 73 -0.43 2.91 -12.00
N PHE A 74 -1.39 2.08 -11.58
CA PHE A 74 -1.71 1.91 -10.17
C PHE A 74 -1.54 0.47 -9.73
N ALA A 75 -1.13 0.30 -8.48
CA ALA A 75 -1.12 -0.98 -7.78
C ALA A 75 -1.83 -0.84 -6.43
N LEU A 76 -2.60 -1.87 -6.09
CA LEU A 76 -3.32 -1.98 -4.83
C LEU A 76 -3.00 -3.33 -4.17
N ALA A 77 -2.71 -3.29 -2.88
CA ALA A 77 -2.65 -4.47 -2.03
C ALA A 77 -3.48 -4.25 -0.76
N VAL A 78 -4.06 -5.33 -0.25
CA VAL A 78 -4.84 -5.34 0.99
C VAL A 78 -4.44 -6.57 1.80
N TYR A 79 -4.27 -6.39 3.10
CA TYR A 79 -4.03 -7.45 4.07
C TYR A 79 -4.92 -7.22 5.29
N VAL A 80 -5.48 -8.31 5.81
CA VAL A 80 -6.37 -8.27 6.98
C VAL A 80 -5.78 -9.19 8.04
N HIS A 81 -5.57 -8.65 9.23
CA HIS A 81 -5.18 -9.41 10.40
C HIS A 81 -6.33 -9.43 11.41
N ALA A 82 -6.71 -10.63 11.85
CA ALA A 82 -7.79 -10.81 12.81
C ALA A 82 -7.24 -10.85 14.23
N TYR A 83 -7.72 -9.94 15.07
CA TYR A 83 -7.45 -9.93 16.51
C TYR A 83 -8.62 -10.54 17.28
N PRO A 84 -8.38 -11.00 18.53
CA PRO A 84 -9.44 -11.38 19.44
C PRO A 84 -10.48 -10.26 19.62
N LYS A 85 -11.70 -10.63 20.00
CA LYS A 85 -12.85 -9.71 20.17
C LYS A 85 -13.34 -9.06 18.86
N GLN A 86 -13.21 -9.77 17.73
CA GLN A 86 -13.80 -9.38 16.43
C GLN A 86 -13.23 -8.07 15.85
N ILE A 87 -11.98 -7.74 16.20
CA ILE A 87 -11.29 -6.59 15.61
C ILE A 87 -10.52 -7.08 14.39
N LEU A 88 -10.79 -6.51 13.22
CA LEU A 88 -10.03 -6.77 12.00
C LEU A 88 -9.15 -5.56 11.71
N SER A 89 -7.84 -5.75 11.81
CA SER A 89 -6.81 -4.77 11.44
C SER A 89 -6.60 -4.84 9.93
N VAL A 90 -6.86 -3.75 9.21
CA VAL A 90 -6.80 -3.70 7.76
C VAL A 90 -5.64 -2.80 7.33
N TRP A 91 -4.73 -3.39 6.56
CA TRP A 91 -3.66 -2.70 5.87
C TRP A 91 -3.98 -2.59 4.39
N ILE A 92 -3.83 -1.38 3.85
CA ILE A 92 -4.10 -1.07 2.45
C ILE A 92 -2.91 -0.31 1.92
N TYR A 93 -2.44 -0.67 0.73
CA TYR A 93 -1.41 0.08 0.04
C TYR A 93 -1.90 0.45 -1.35
N VAL A 94 -2.14 1.74 -1.57
CA VAL A 94 -2.40 2.30 -2.90
C VAL A 94 -1.12 2.98 -3.36
N ALA A 95 -0.60 2.52 -4.49
CA ALA A 95 0.60 3.07 -5.09
C ALA A 95 0.33 3.53 -6.52
N SER A 96 0.85 4.71 -6.84
CA SER A 96 1.06 5.19 -8.20
C SER A 96 2.45 4.75 -8.68
N LEU A 97 2.54 4.34 -9.93
CA LEU A 97 3.72 3.76 -10.55
C LEU A 97 4.01 4.53 -11.83
N VAL A 98 5.16 5.17 -11.89
CA VAL A 98 5.63 5.88 -13.09
C VAL A 98 6.82 5.11 -13.63
N CYS A 99 6.76 4.73 -14.91
CA CYS A 99 7.89 4.09 -15.57
C CYS A 99 8.95 5.16 -15.89
N ASN A 100 10.20 4.99 -15.45
CA ASN A 100 11.31 5.91 -15.72
C ASN A 100 11.92 5.75 -17.13
N ARG A 101 11.19 5.21 -18.11
CA ARG A 101 11.69 5.01 -19.48
C ARG A 101 11.78 6.30 -20.27
#